data_AF-A0A534GEG6-F1
#
_entry.id   AF-A0A534GEG6-F1
#
_cell.length_a   1.000
_cell.length_b   1.000
_cell.length_c   1.000
_cell.angle_alpha   90.00
_cell.angle_beta   90.00
_cell.angle_gamma   90.00
#
_symmetry.space_group_name_H-M   'P 1'
#
loop_
_entity.id
_entity.type
_entity.pdbx_description
1 polymer ?
#
loop_
_entity_poly.entity_id
_entity_poly.type
_entity_poly.pdbx_seq_one_letter_code
_entity_poly.pdbx_strand_id
1 'polypeptide(L)'
;SGRKNFAFIQAEDELAAIGMVIGAMWNGARAFTATSGPGISLMNEFLGLAYYAEVPAVIFDIQRVGPSTGMPTRTQQGDLMECAYASHGDTRHVCLYPANAEECFYMAVQAFDLAERLQTPVMVLSDLDIGMNDWMCRDLKWDDNYRPDRGKVLGKAEVLELKKFYRFLDLDDDGIPYRTLPGVHPKAAYFTRGSGHTQYGAYTEDSAEYQVVLDRLLRKWATAKRLVPRAVIDATAGAATGIVSVGSCDGAIREAIDVLKRRGIGVDYMRVRSFPFSEDVERFLAAHERLFVVEQNRDAQLRSLLTLETAVEKSKLRSLLHYSGLPISSSFIVAGVLAELEPRQLATAQGATGGRSG
;
A
#
# COMPACT_ATOMS: atom_id res chain seq x y z
N SER A 1 -0.11 -35.67 13.12
CA SER A 1 -1.55 -35.44 12.90
C SER A 1 -1.90 -34.99 11.48
N GLY A 2 -0.94 -34.61 10.60
CA GLY A 2 -1.26 -34.12 9.25
C GLY A 2 -2.12 -32.84 9.23
N ARG A 3 -2.32 -32.20 10.40
CA ARG A 3 -3.21 -31.04 10.60
C ARG A 3 -2.52 -29.69 10.41
N LYS A 4 -1.24 -29.67 10.02
CA LYS A 4 -0.52 -28.43 9.69
C LYS A 4 -0.42 -28.33 8.17
N ASN A 5 -1.39 -27.66 7.55
CA ASN A 5 -1.43 -27.38 6.11
C ASN A 5 -0.68 -26.09 5.77
N PHE A 6 0.50 -25.90 6.35
CA PHE A 6 1.36 -24.75 6.08
C PHE A 6 2.83 -25.20 6.04
N ALA A 7 3.63 -24.50 5.25
CA ALA A 7 5.06 -24.70 5.16
C ALA A 7 5.77 -23.36 5.35
N PHE A 8 6.90 -23.38 6.05
CA PHE A 8 7.82 -22.26 6.14
C PHE A 8 9.13 -22.68 5.48
N ILE A 9 9.60 -21.87 4.54
CA ILE A 9 10.80 -22.15 3.78
C ILE A 9 11.68 -20.92 3.87
N GLN A 10 12.89 -21.08 4.40
CA GLN A 10 13.92 -20.07 4.27
C GLN A 10 14.58 -20.25 2.91
N ALA A 11 14.30 -19.32 2.00
CA ALA A 11 14.95 -19.30 0.69
C ALA A 11 16.40 -18.82 0.81
N GLU A 12 17.17 -19.04 -0.25
CA GLU A 12 18.56 -18.61 -0.39
C GLU A 12 18.73 -17.09 -0.49
N ASP A 13 17.74 -16.41 -1.08
CA ASP A 13 17.67 -14.96 -1.24
C ASP A 13 16.21 -14.50 -1.48
N GLU A 14 16.02 -13.18 -1.60
CA GLU A 14 14.71 -12.59 -1.84
C GLU A 14 14.13 -12.87 -3.23
N LEU A 15 14.96 -13.17 -4.25
CA LEU A 15 14.50 -13.56 -5.59
C LEU A 15 13.84 -14.95 -5.54
N ALA A 16 14.49 -15.89 -4.89
CA ALA A 16 13.96 -17.23 -4.67
C ALA A 16 12.71 -17.19 -3.79
N ALA A 17 12.71 -16.38 -2.73
CA ALA A 17 11.56 -16.22 -1.85
C ALA A 17 10.29 -15.76 -2.60
N ILE A 18 10.39 -14.68 -3.39
CA ILE A 18 9.23 -14.19 -4.14
C ILE A 18 8.82 -15.14 -5.26
N GLY A 19 9.78 -15.80 -5.91
CA GLY A 19 9.50 -16.84 -6.91
C GLY A 19 8.70 -18.01 -6.32
N MET A 20 9.06 -18.48 -5.12
CA MET A 20 8.30 -19.51 -4.39
C MET A 20 6.88 -19.06 -4.05
N VAL A 21 6.70 -17.80 -3.60
CA VAL A 21 5.38 -17.23 -3.29
C VAL A 21 4.50 -17.17 -4.54
N ILE A 22 5.01 -16.65 -5.64
CA ILE A 22 4.28 -16.54 -6.92
C ILE A 22 3.90 -17.94 -7.42
N GLY A 23 4.82 -18.90 -7.38
CA GLY A 23 4.54 -20.29 -7.76
C GLY A 23 3.47 -20.95 -6.89
N ALA A 24 3.51 -20.73 -5.57
CA ALA A 24 2.51 -21.25 -4.65
C ALA A 24 1.12 -20.63 -4.89
N MET A 25 1.04 -19.31 -5.08
CA MET A 25 -0.21 -18.59 -5.37
C MET A 25 -0.80 -18.95 -6.74
N TRP A 26 0.05 -19.15 -7.75
CA TRP A 26 -0.36 -19.66 -9.06
C TRP A 26 -0.97 -21.06 -8.94
N ASN A 27 -0.39 -21.92 -8.09
CA ASN A 27 -0.92 -23.26 -7.83
C ASN A 27 -2.14 -23.27 -6.86
N GLY A 28 -2.56 -22.10 -6.37
CA GLY A 28 -3.79 -21.93 -5.59
C GLY A 28 -3.63 -22.01 -4.07
N ALA A 29 -2.41 -22.12 -3.55
CA ALA A 29 -2.14 -21.91 -2.13
C ALA A 29 -2.21 -20.41 -1.80
N ARG A 30 -2.46 -20.05 -0.54
CA ARG A 30 -2.23 -18.68 -0.05
C ARG A 30 -0.83 -18.60 0.55
N ALA A 31 0.06 -17.85 -0.08
CA ALA A 31 1.45 -17.71 0.30
C ALA A 31 1.86 -16.23 0.37
N PHE A 32 2.80 -15.93 1.25
CA PHE A 32 3.37 -14.60 1.41
C PHE A 32 4.87 -14.69 1.71
N THR A 33 5.57 -13.58 1.52
CA THR A 33 6.93 -13.36 2.03
C THR A 33 6.97 -12.09 2.87
N ALA A 34 7.98 -11.98 3.75
CA ALA A 34 8.23 -10.79 4.55
C ALA A 34 9.68 -10.34 4.32
N THR A 35 9.88 -9.04 4.12
CA THR A 35 11.15 -8.44 3.76
C THR A 35 11.23 -6.98 4.24
N SER A 36 12.25 -6.25 3.82
CA SER A 36 12.40 -4.79 3.98
C SER A 36 12.89 -4.19 2.64
N GLY A 37 13.05 -2.87 2.56
CA GLY A 37 13.47 -2.13 1.35
C GLY A 37 14.52 -2.83 0.46
N PRO A 38 15.69 -3.29 0.97
CA PRO A 38 16.69 -3.97 0.13
C PRO A 38 16.16 -5.23 -0.56
N GLY A 39 15.28 -5.97 0.09
CA GLY A 39 14.67 -7.15 -0.51
C GLY A 39 13.56 -6.80 -1.49
N ILE A 40 12.80 -5.72 -1.27
CA ILE A 40 11.89 -5.18 -2.30
C ILE A 40 12.67 -4.84 -3.57
N SER A 41 13.84 -4.20 -3.42
CA SER A 41 14.72 -3.89 -4.54
C SER A 41 15.07 -5.14 -5.35
N LEU A 42 15.38 -6.27 -4.70
CA LEU A 42 15.65 -7.55 -5.37
C LEU A 42 14.38 -8.17 -6.00
N MET A 43 13.22 -8.08 -5.34
CA MET A 43 11.98 -8.69 -5.81
C MET A 43 11.36 -7.99 -7.05
N ASN A 44 11.83 -6.81 -7.44
CA ASN A 44 11.26 -5.98 -8.52
C ASN A 44 10.97 -6.74 -9.83
N GLU A 45 11.86 -7.60 -10.29
CA GLU A 45 11.65 -8.36 -11.54
C GLU A 45 10.42 -9.28 -11.44
N PHE A 46 10.32 -10.03 -10.36
CA PHE A 46 9.21 -10.95 -10.11
C PHE A 46 7.88 -10.23 -9.81
N LEU A 47 7.93 -9.04 -9.20
CA LEU A 47 6.74 -8.21 -9.03
C LEU A 47 6.15 -7.78 -10.39
N GLY A 48 7.01 -7.45 -11.36
CA GLY A 48 6.59 -7.17 -12.74
C GLY A 48 5.99 -8.39 -13.43
N LEU A 49 6.63 -9.55 -13.29
CA LEU A 49 6.10 -10.82 -13.80
C LEU A 49 4.72 -11.12 -13.22
N ALA A 50 4.55 -11.04 -11.89
CA ALA A 50 3.28 -11.33 -11.23
C ALA A 50 2.18 -10.33 -11.60
N TYR A 51 2.51 -9.05 -11.75
CA TYR A 51 1.60 -8.02 -12.23
C TYR A 51 1.08 -8.35 -13.64
N TYR A 52 1.98 -8.63 -14.58
CA TYR A 52 1.62 -8.85 -15.98
C TYR A 52 0.99 -10.23 -16.24
N ALA A 53 1.44 -11.27 -15.54
CA ALA A 53 0.86 -12.61 -15.60
C ALA A 53 -0.43 -12.75 -14.77
N GLU A 54 -0.82 -11.69 -14.05
CA GLU A 54 -1.99 -11.64 -13.16
C GLU A 54 -1.99 -12.78 -12.14
N VAL A 55 -0.85 -12.94 -11.47
CA VAL A 55 -0.65 -13.92 -10.39
C VAL A 55 -0.74 -13.18 -9.05
N PRO A 56 -1.67 -13.57 -8.16
CA PRO A 56 -1.71 -13.05 -6.80
C PRO A 56 -0.37 -13.23 -6.07
N ALA A 57 0.04 -12.26 -5.27
CA ALA A 57 1.15 -12.41 -4.33
C ALA A 57 0.93 -11.48 -3.13
N VAL A 58 1.36 -11.88 -1.94
CA VAL A 58 1.33 -11.02 -0.74
C VAL A 58 2.75 -10.84 -0.23
N ILE A 59 3.14 -9.59 -0.01
CA ILE A 59 4.46 -9.22 0.47
C ILE A 59 4.28 -8.29 1.67
N PHE A 60 4.93 -8.60 2.77
CA PHE A 60 5.06 -7.68 3.90
C PHE A 60 6.40 -6.96 3.80
N ASP A 61 6.34 -5.65 3.59
CA ASP A 61 7.50 -4.79 3.66
C ASP A 61 7.54 -4.12 5.04
N ILE A 62 8.48 -4.56 5.86
CA ILE A 62 8.75 -3.98 7.16
C ILE A 62 9.82 -2.92 6.97
N GLN A 63 9.37 -1.71 6.66
CA GLN A 63 10.24 -0.61 6.27
C GLN A 63 11.21 -0.24 7.40
N ARG A 64 12.46 -0.02 7.01
CA ARG A 64 13.53 0.44 7.90
C ARG A 64 14.29 1.58 7.23
N VAL A 65 15.20 2.20 7.96
CA VAL A 65 16.05 3.24 7.39
C VAL A 65 16.91 2.66 6.27
N GLY A 66 16.73 3.16 5.05
CA GLY A 66 17.68 3.08 3.93
C GLY A 66 18.55 4.34 3.79
N PRO A 67 19.22 4.55 2.64
CA PRO A 67 19.34 3.65 1.49
C PRO A 67 20.33 2.51 1.73
N SER A 68 20.34 1.50 0.85
CA SER A 68 21.19 0.31 0.96
C SER A 68 20.98 -0.39 2.32
N THR A 69 22.03 -0.85 3.00
CA THR A 69 21.92 -1.42 4.35
C THR A 69 21.27 -0.44 5.34
N GLY A 70 21.50 0.87 5.15
CA GLY A 70 20.98 1.95 5.98
C GLY A 70 21.24 1.74 7.47
N MET A 71 20.21 1.94 8.29
CA MET A 71 20.24 1.63 9.73
C MET A 71 19.25 0.50 10.02
N PRO A 72 19.69 -0.77 10.01
CA PRO A 72 18.81 -1.94 10.11
C PRO A 72 17.88 -2.00 11.32
N THR A 73 18.21 -1.27 12.39
CA THR A 73 17.49 -1.27 13.67
C THR A 73 16.71 0.03 13.91
N ARG A 74 16.52 0.84 12.86
CA ARG A 74 15.84 2.14 12.92
C ARG A 74 14.67 2.19 11.96
N THR A 75 13.62 2.90 12.36
CA THR A 75 12.36 3.00 11.60
C THR A 75 12.41 4.16 10.60
N GLN A 76 11.84 3.95 9.42
CA GLN A 76 11.59 4.99 8.43
C GLN A 76 10.51 4.48 7.47
N GLN A 77 9.74 5.38 6.87
CA GLN A 77 8.71 5.07 5.86
C GLN A 77 9.19 5.52 4.48
N GLY A 78 10.31 4.93 4.05
CA GLY A 78 11.09 5.34 2.89
C GLY A 78 10.77 4.60 1.59
N ASP A 79 9.86 3.63 1.60
CA ASP A 79 9.71 2.67 0.50
C ASP A 79 8.34 2.82 -0.20
N LEU A 80 7.57 3.88 0.12
CA LEU A 80 6.22 4.13 -0.41
C LEU A 80 6.19 4.21 -1.94
N MET A 81 7.09 4.99 -2.53
CA MET A 81 7.18 5.16 -3.99
C MET A 81 7.73 3.91 -4.68
N GLU A 82 8.75 3.27 -4.10
CA GLU A 82 9.34 2.03 -4.64
C GLU A 82 8.28 0.94 -4.72
N CYS A 83 7.49 0.75 -3.66
CA CYS A 83 6.41 -0.25 -3.67
C CYS A 83 5.25 0.15 -4.59
N ALA A 84 4.81 1.41 -4.57
CA ALA A 84 3.67 1.86 -5.39
C ALA A 84 3.87 1.61 -6.90
N TYR A 85 5.11 1.78 -7.39
CA TYR A 85 5.48 1.65 -8.80
C TYR A 85 6.57 0.59 -9.04
N ALA A 86 6.63 -0.44 -8.19
CA ALA A 86 7.67 -1.47 -8.27
C ALA A 86 7.73 -2.14 -9.64
N SER A 87 8.95 -2.46 -10.09
CA SER A 87 9.29 -3.03 -11.40
C SER A 87 9.39 -2.04 -12.56
N HIS A 88 9.84 -2.56 -13.70
CA HIS A 88 9.97 -1.82 -14.96
C HIS A 88 8.66 -1.85 -15.75
N GLY A 89 8.47 -0.85 -16.63
CA GLY A 89 7.23 -0.66 -17.39
C GLY A 89 6.15 0.06 -16.58
N ASP A 90 4.93 0.12 -17.14
CA ASP A 90 3.80 0.82 -16.53
C ASP A 90 3.08 -0.07 -15.50
N THR A 91 3.66 -0.15 -14.30
CA THR A 91 3.11 -0.94 -13.19
C THR A 91 2.54 -0.04 -12.09
N ARG A 92 1.50 -0.54 -11.42
CA ARG A 92 0.93 0.08 -10.21
C ARG A 92 0.47 -1.01 -9.27
N HIS A 93 0.96 -1.00 -8.04
CA HIS A 93 0.68 -2.06 -7.07
C HIS A 93 -0.23 -1.58 -5.96
N VAL A 94 -1.01 -2.51 -5.42
CA VAL A 94 -1.85 -2.23 -4.26
C VAL A 94 -0.98 -2.28 -3.01
N CYS A 95 -0.96 -1.18 -2.26
CA CYS A 95 -0.24 -1.09 -0.99
C CYS A 95 -1.22 -0.85 0.16
N LEU A 96 -1.02 -1.51 1.30
CA LEU A 96 -1.77 -1.31 2.54
C LEU A 96 -0.86 -0.70 3.61
N TYR A 97 -1.41 0.22 4.42
CA TYR A 97 -0.66 1.01 5.40
C TYR A 97 -1.25 0.85 6.82
N PRO A 98 -0.96 -0.24 7.53
CA PRO A 98 -1.42 -0.44 8.90
C PRO A 98 -0.76 0.55 9.86
N ALA A 99 -1.50 1.04 10.86
CA ALA A 99 -0.97 1.98 11.86
C ALA A 99 -0.49 1.35 13.16
N ASN A 100 -0.81 0.07 13.41
CA ASN A 100 -0.49 -0.62 14.65
C ASN A 100 -0.65 -2.15 14.47
N ALA A 101 -0.29 -2.92 15.50
CA ALA A 101 -0.36 -4.38 15.50
C ALA A 101 -1.77 -4.93 15.24
N GLU A 102 -2.82 -4.27 15.74
CA GLU A 102 -4.22 -4.66 15.50
C GLU A 102 -4.57 -4.54 14.01
N GLU A 103 -4.20 -3.44 13.37
CA GLU A 103 -4.40 -3.29 11.93
C GLU A 103 -3.55 -4.24 11.12
N CYS A 104 -2.30 -4.54 11.51
CA CYS A 104 -1.48 -5.55 10.83
C CYS A 104 -2.19 -6.91 10.81
N PHE A 105 -2.80 -7.31 11.92
CA PHE A 105 -3.56 -8.56 12.02
C PHE A 105 -4.74 -8.61 11.03
N TYR A 106 -5.59 -7.58 11.03
CA TYR A 106 -6.77 -7.55 10.14
C TYR A 106 -6.39 -7.31 8.67
N MET A 107 -5.41 -6.45 8.40
CA MET A 107 -4.95 -6.16 7.04
C MET A 107 -4.20 -7.33 6.42
N ALA A 108 -3.61 -8.24 7.20
CA ALA A 108 -3.03 -9.47 6.67
C ALA A 108 -4.09 -10.31 5.93
N VAL A 109 -5.28 -10.47 6.53
CA VAL A 109 -6.41 -11.17 5.90
C VAL A 109 -6.87 -10.43 4.65
N GLN A 110 -7.04 -9.10 4.75
CA GLN A 110 -7.45 -8.26 3.63
C GLN A 110 -6.45 -8.30 2.47
N ALA A 111 -5.14 -8.39 2.74
CA ALA A 111 -4.12 -8.47 1.71
C ALA A 111 -4.28 -9.73 0.85
N PHE A 112 -4.55 -10.89 1.47
CA PHE A 112 -4.81 -12.12 0.72
C PHE A 112 -6.09 -12.05 -0.10
N ASP A 113 -7.17 -11.52 0.48
CA ASP A 113 -8.45 -11.38 -0.21
C ASP A 113 -8.36 -10.42 -1.40
N LEU A 114 -7.66 -9.29 -1.23
CA LEU A 114 -7.37 -8.35 -2.31
C LEU A 114 -6.47 -8.98 -3.38
N ALA A 115 -5.39 -9.68 -3.00
CA ALA A 115 -4.48 -10.28 -3.96
C ALA A 115 -5.18 -11.33 -4.83
N GLU A 116 -6.04 -12.15 -4.26
CA GLU A 116 -6.81 -13.15 -5.02
C GLU A 116 -7.95 -12.53 -5.84
N ARG A 117 -8.67 -11.54 -5.30
CA ARG A 117 -9.75 -10.85 -6.02
C ARG A 117 -9.22 -10.05 -7.20
N LEU A 118 -8.16 -9.28 -7.00
CA LEU A 118 -7.54 -8.42 -8.01
C LEU A 118 -6.49 -9.14 -8.87
N GLN A 119 -6.11 -10.37 -8.51
CA GLN A 119 -5.15 -11.18 -9.25
C GLN A 119 -3.85 -10.41 -9.52
N THR A 120 -3.26 -9.85 -8.47
CA THR A 120 -2.10 -8.96 -8.54
C THR A 120 -1.29 -9.02 -7.24
N PRO A 121 -0.01 -8.62 -7.24
CA PRO A 121 0.73 -8.40 -6.00
C PRO A 121 0.06 -7.34 -5.10
N VAL A 122 -0.03 -7.64 -3.81
CA VAL A 122 -0.44 -6.72 -2.74
C VAL A 122 0.69 -6.62 -1.72
N MET A 123 1.11 -5.41 -1.44
CA MET A 123 2.17 -5.11 -0.48
C MET A 123 1.58 -4.51 0.81
N VAL A 124 1.95 -5.04 1.96
CA VAL A 124 1.59 -4.47 3.27
C VAL A 124 2.83 -3.75 3.80
N LEU A 125 2.77 -2.42 3.79
CA LEU A 125 3.87 -1.55 4.20
C LEU A 125 3.68 -1.16 5.66
N SER A 126 4.29 -1.96 6.53
CA SER A 126 4.50 -1.62 7.95
C SER A 126 5.86 -0.93 8.08
N ASP A 127 6.22 -0.56 9.30
CA ASP A 127 7.57 -0.09 9.61
C ASP A 127 8.15 -0.82 10.83
N LEU A 128 9.45 -0.64 11.03
CA LEU A 128 10.21 -1.33 12.07
C LEU A 128 9.74 -0.98 13.49
N ASP A 129 9.12 0.18 13.67
CA ASP A 129 8.55 0.56 14.97
C ASP A 129 7.38 -0.33 15.35
N ILE A 130 6.46 -0.59 14.42
CA ILE A 130 5.37 -1.56 14.60
C ILE A 130 5.91 -3.00 14.61
N GLY A 131 6.90 -3.29 13.77
CA GLY A 131 7.38 -4.66 13.52
C GLY A 131 8.32 -5.24 14.57
N MET A 132 8.98 -4.41 15.40
CA MET A 132 9.98 -4.86 16.39
C MET A 132 9.70 -4.46 17.84
N ASN A 133 8.77 -3.54 18.10
CA ASN A 133 8.46 -3.10 19.46
C ASN A 133 7.13 -3.69 19.96
N ASP A 134 6.96 -3.72 21.29
CA ASP A 134 5.68 -4.07 21.92
C ASP A 134 4.73 -2.88 21.87
N TRP A 135 3.55 -3.09 21.27
CA TRP A 135 2.50 -2.09 21.18
C TRP A 135 1.29 -2.50 21.99
N MET A 136 0.75 -1.57 22.76
CA MET A 136 -0.60 -1.74 23.30
C MET A 136 -1.60 -1.66 22.15
N CYS A 137 -2.40 -2.70 21.99
CA CYS A 137 -3.49 -2.74 21.03
C CYS A 137 -4.72 -3.39 21.67
N ARG A 138 -5.87 -3.30 20.99
CA ARG A 138 -7.07 -3.99 21.46
C ARG A 138 -6.91 -5.49 21.25
N ASP A 139 -7.67 -6.27 22.01
CA ASP A 139 -7.72 -7.72 21.85
C ASP A 139 -8.06 -8.09 20.40
N LEU A 140 -7.20 -8.92 19.79
CA LEU A 140 -7.37 -9.40 18.44
C LEU A 140 -8.52 -10.41 18.38
N LYS A 141 -9.47 -10.20 17.47
CA LYS A 141 -10.63 -11.08 17.30
C LYS A 141 -10.51 -11.84 15.99
N TRP A 142 -10.53 -13.17 16.07
CA TRP A 142 -10.58 -14.05 14.91
C TRP A 142 -12.01 -14.55 14.68
N ASP A 143 -12.43 -14.59 13.42
CA ASP A 143 -13.69 -15.22 13.01
C ASP A 143 -13.42 -16.65 12.50
N ASP A 144 -13.78 -17.66 13.29
CA ASP A 144 -13.65 -19.07 12.90
C ASP A 144 -14.52 -19.45 11.69
N ASN A 145 -15.53 -18.64 11.36
CA ASN A 145 -16.36 -18.82 10.18
C ASN A 145 -15.82 -18.11 8.94
N TYR A 146 -14.69 -17.42 9.04
CA TYR A 146 -14.05 -16.75 7.92
C TYR A 146 -13.91 -17.70 6.72
N ARG A 147 -14.29 -17.20 5.55
CA ARG A 147 -14.11 -17.88 4.27
C ARG A 147 -13.25 -16.99 3.37
N PRO A 148 -12.06 -17.48 2.97
CA PRO A 148 -11.20 -16.84 2.00
C PRO A 148 -11.94 -16.33 0.77
N ASP A 149 -11.78 -15.04 0.46
CA ASP A 149 -12.22 -14.49 -0.81
C ASP A 149 -11.27 -14.93 -1.92
N ARG A 150 -11.67 -15.96 -2.66
CA ARG A 150 -10.85 -16.50 -3.76
C ARG A 150 -10.92 -15.67 -5.04
N GLY A 151 -11.81 -14.68 -5.11
CA GLY A 151 -12.11 -13.94 -6.35
C GLY A 151 -12.81 -14.80 -7.40
N LYS A 152 -12.60 -14.45 -8.68
CA LYS A 152 -13.22 -15.12 -9.84
C LYS A 152 -12.51 -16.43 -10.22
N VAL A 153 -12.58 -17.43 -9.34
CA VAL A 153 -11.99 -18.76 -9.56
C VAL A 153 -13.06 -19.76 -9.96
N LEU A 154 -12.96 -20.31 -11.17
CA LEU A 154 -13.89 -21.32 -11.67
C LEU A 154 -13.47 -22.73 -11.24
N GLY A 155 -14.44 -23.46 -10.71
CA GLY A 155 -14.36 -24.88 -10.41
C GLY A 155 -14.66 -25.76 -11.63
N LYS A 156 -14.53 -27.07 -11.44
CA LYS A 156 -14.71 -28.07 -12.52
C LYS A 156 -16.10 -28.02 -13.17
N ALA A 157 -17.16 -27.83 -12.37
CA ALA A 157 -18.53 -27.78 -12.87
C ALA A 157 -18.74 -26.61 -13.83
N GLU A 158 -18.36 -25.40 -13.40
CA GLU A 158 -18.45 -24.18 -14.21
C GLU A 158 -17.61 -24.29 -15.50
N VAL A 159 -16.39 -24.84 -15.39
CA VAL A 159 -15.53 -25.06 -16.57
C VAL A 159 -16.16 -25.99 -17.60
N LEU A 160 -16.91 -27.02 -17.19
CA LEU A 160 -17.54 -27.95 -18.13
C LEU A 160 -18.64 -27.28 -18.95
N GLU A 161 -19.35 -26.31 -18.37
CA GLU A 161 -20.40 -25.52 -19.01
C GLU A 161 -19.85 -24.50 -20.02
N LEU A 162 -18.59 -24.08 -19.88
CA LEU A 162 -17.95 -23.18 -20.84
C LEU A 162 -17.78 -23.86 -22.20
N LYS A 163 -18.06 -23.12 -23.29
CA LYS A 163 -17.69 -23.56 -24.65
C LYS A 163 -16.17 -23.59 -24.81
N LYS A 164 -15.50 -22.53 -24.34
CA LYS A 164 -14.05 -22.35 -24.35
C LYS A 164 -13.65 -21.41 -23.24
N PHE A 165 -12.49 -21.65 -22.62
CA PHE A 165 -11.92 -20.81 -21.57
C PHE A 165 -10.81 -19.93 -22.14
N TYR A 166 -10.75 -18.68 -21.71
CA TYR A 166 -9.68 -17.72 -22.03
C TYR A 166 -9.25 -17.00 -20.75
N ARG A 167 -7.97 -17.07 -20.42
CA ARG A 167 -7.43 -16.62 -19.12
C ARG A 167 -7.53 -15.11 -18.90
N PHE A 168 -7.41 -14.31 -19.94
CA PHE A 168 -7.27 -12.85 -19.84
C PHE A 168 -8.46 -12.10 -20.45
N LEU A 169 -9.58 -12.80 -20.66
CA LEU A 169 -10.79 -12.21 -21.19
C LEU A 169 -11.61 -11.62 -20.04
N ASP A 170 -11.87 -10.31 -20.13
CA ASP A 170 -12.74 -9.59 -19.20
C ASP A 170 -14.19 -9.72 -19.68
N LEU A 171 -15.02 -10.36 -18.86
CA LEU A 171 -16.43 -10.63 -19.17
C LEU A 171 -17.40 -9.74 -18.39
N ASP A 172 -16.93 -9.10 -17.33
CA ASP A 172 -17.77 -8.33 -16.40
C ASP A 172 -17.45 -6.83 -16.41
N ASP A 173 -16.52 -6.40 -17.28
CA ASP A 173 -16.09 -5.00 -17.47
C ASP A 173 -15.52 -4.36 -16.19
N ASP A 174 -14.90 -5.17 -15.33
CA ASP A 174 -14.21 -4.73 -14.11
C ASP A 174 -12.68 -4.86 -14.20
N GLY A 175 -12.17 -5.30 -15.36
CA GLY A 175 -10.76 -5.55 -15.61
C GLY A 175 -10.23 -6.84 -14.98
N ILE A 176 -11.07 -7.62 -14.29
CA ILE A 176 -10.69 -8.83 -13.55
C ILE A 176 -11.21 -10.06 -14.32
N PRO A 177 -10.35 -10.79 -15.04
CA PRO A 177 -10.76 -11.98 -15.77
C PRO A 177 -11.02 -13.17 -14.85
N TYR A 178 -11.76 -14.17 -15.32
CA TYR A 178 -11.91 -15.45 -14.62
C TYR A 178 -10.61 -16.27 -14.71
N ARG A 179 -10.25 -16.97 -13.64
CA ARG A 179 -9.10 -17.89 -13.59
C ARG A 179 -9.50 -19.29 -13.16
N THR A 180 -8.64 -20.26 -13.44
CA THR A 180 -8.71 -21.63 -12.90
C THR A 180 -7.42 -21.97 -12.18
N LEU A 181 -7.44 -23.01 -11.34
CA LEU A 181 -6.23 -23.55 -10.74
C LEU A 181 -5.70 -24.72 -11.57
N PRO A 182 -4.39 -24.99 -11.53
CA PRO A 182 -3.82 -26.17 -12.16
C PRO A 182 -4.54 -27.46 -11.71
N GLY A 183 -4.84 -28.33 -12.68
CA GLY A 183 -5.48 -29.62 -12.41
C GLY A 183 -7.01 -29.60 -12.30
N VAL A 184 -7.68 -28.44 -12.42
CA VAL A 184 -9.16 -28.38 -12.38
C VAL A 184 -9.81 -29.16 -13.53
N HIS A 185 -9.45 -28.86 -14.79
CA HIS A 185 -9.91 -29.60 -15.97
C HIS A 185 -9.10 -29.20 -17.24
N PRO A 186 -8.79 -30.12 -18.18
CA PRO A 186 -8.04 -29.80 -19.39
C PRO A 186 -8.65 -28.71 -20.29
N LYS A 187 -9.99 -28.56 -20.27
CA LYS A 187 -10.72 -27.51 -21.02
C LYS A 187 -10.31 -26.08 -20.63
N ALA A 188 -9.82 -25.88 -19.42
CA ALA A 188 -9.38 -24.59 -18.91
C ALA A 188 -7.87 -24.57 -18.62
N ALA A 189 -7.08 -25.36 -19.36
CA ALA A 189 -5.63 -25.23 -19.34
C ALA A 189 -5.20 -23.93 -20.04
N TYR A 190 -4.25 -23.22 -19.45
CA TYR A 190 -3.69 -21.98 -20.01
C TYR A 190 -2.22 -21.84 -19.62
N PHE A 191 -1.51 -20.99 -20.36
CA PHE A 191 -0.14 -20.59 -20.03
C PHE A 191 -0.13 -19.15 -19.53
N THR A 192 0.64 -18.91 -18.48
CA THR A 192 1.04 -17.56 -18.04
C THR A 192 2.38 -17.21 -18.66
N ARG A 193 2.57 -15.95 -19.03
CA ARG A 193 3.80 -15.46 -19.68
C ARG A 193 4.14 -14.09 -19.12
N GLY A 194 5.44 -13.83 -18.97
CA GLY A 194 5.96 -12.47 -18.79
C GLY A 194 6.14 -11.72 -20.11
N SER A 195 6.07 -12.42 -21.24
CA SER A 195 6.12 -11.83 -22.58
C SER A 195 4.74 -11.42 -23.07
N GLY A 196 4.72 -10.57 -24.11
CA GLY A 196 3.50 -10.07 -24.76
C GLY A 196 2.47 -11.17 -25.00
N HIS A 197 1.25 -10.95 -24.54
CA HIS A 197 0.15 -11.90 -24.74
C HIS A 197 -1.15 -11.20 -25.09
N THR A 198 -1.98 -11.88 -25.89
CA THR A 198 -3.33 -11.41 -26.22
C THR A 198 -4.29 -11.66 -25.06
N GLN A 199 -5.48 -11.07 -25.11
CA GLN A 199 -6.59 -11.39 -24.19
C GLN A 199 -6.99 -12.89 -24.17
N TYR A 200 -6.55 -13.66 -25.16
CA TYR A 200 -6.77 -15.10 -25.26
C TYR A 200 -5.61 -15.95 -24.71
N GLY A 201 -4.51 -15.33 -24.25
CA GLY A 201 -3.34 -16.00 -23.68
C GLY A 201 -2.31 -16.53 -24.69
N ALA A 202 -2.46 -16.17 -25.97
CA ALA A 202 -1.48 -16.48 -27.00
C ALA A 202 -0.34 -15.44 -26.98
N TYR A 203 0.87 -15.86 -27.35
CA TYR A 203 1.99 -14.93 -27.53
C TYR A 203 1.68 -13.90 -28.62
N THR A 204 2.07 -12.66 -28.42
CA THR A 204 1.93 -11.60 -29.42
C THR A 204 3.04 -10.56 -29.31
N GLU A 205 3.42 -10.01 -30.47
CA GLU A 205 4.18 -8.75 -30.61
C GLU A 205 3.36 -7.69 -31.36
N ASP A 206 2.09 -8.02 -31.69
CA ASP A 206 1.18 -7.08 -32.32
C ASP A 206 0.77 -5.97 -31.35
N SER A 207 0.85 -4.73 -31.81
CA SER A 207 0.64 -3.56 -30.97
C SER A 207 -0.81 -3.39 -30.53
N ALA A 208 -1.79 -3.71 -31.39
CA ALA A 208 -3.20 -3.56 -31.06
C ALA A 208 -3.63 -4.58 -30.00
N GLU A 209 -3.22 -5.84 -30.16
CA GLU A 209 -3.49 -6.89 -29.17
C GLU A 209 -2.81 -6.61 -27.82
N TYR A 210 -1.59 -6.06 -27.83
CA TYR A 210 -0.89 -5.66 -26.61
C TYR A 210 -1.62 -4.55 -25.85
N GLN A 211 -2.09 -3.52 -26.56
CA GLN A 211 -2.82 -2.39 -25.96
C GLN A 211 -4.11 -2.84 -25.27
N VAL A 212 -4.85 -3.78 -25.87
CA VAL A 212 -6.08 -4.34 -25.27
C VAL A 212 -5.82 -4.89 -23.86
N VAL A 213 -4.70 -5.58 -23.66
CA VAL A 213 -4.33 -6.14 -22.35
C VAL A 213 -3.96 -5.05 -21.36
N LEU A 214 -3.11 -4.09 -21.76
CA LEU A 214 -2.70 -3.01 -20.86
C LEU A 214 -3.87 -2.11 -20.44
N ASP A 215 -4.74 -1.76 -21.38
CA ASP A 215 -5.92 -0.93 -21.09
C ASP A 215 -6.89 -1.65 -20.13
N ARG A 216 -6.97 -2.99 -20.20
CA ARG A 216 -7.72 -3.79 -19.20
C ARG A 216 -7.08 -3.68 -17.83
N LEU A 217 -5.76 -3.73 -17.70
CA LEU A 217 -5.08 -3.60 -16.41
C LEU A 217 -5.35 -2.22 -15.77
N LEU A 218 -5.49 -1.16 -16.56
CA LEU A 218 -5.95 0.14 -16.06
C LEU A 218 -7.39 0.12 -15.54
N ARG A 219 -8.31 -0.61 -16.20
CA ARG A 219 -9.67 -0.83 -15.67
C ARG A 219 -9.64 -1.59 -14.34
N LYS A 220 -8.79 -2.62 -14.24
CA LYS A 220 -8.56 -3.36 -12.99
C LYS A 220 -8.08 -2.44 -11.86
N TRP A 221 -7.16 -1.52 -12.17
CA TRP A 221 -6.71 -0.49 -11.23
C TRP A 221 -7.85 0.43 -10.76
N ALA A 222 -8.74 0.84 -11.66
CA ALA A 222 -9.93 1.62 -11.30
C ALA A 222 -10.94 0.83 -10.44
N THR A 223 -11.02 -0.49 -10.62
CA THR A 223 -11.78 -1.38 -9.74
C THR A 223 -11.12 -1.51 -8.37
N ALA A 224 -9.79 -1.63 -8.30
CA ALA A 224 -9.05 -1.70 -7.04
C ALA A 224 -9.32 -0.50 -6.13
N LYS A 225 -9.41 0.73 -6.68
CA LYS A 225 -9.80 1.96 -5.93
C LYS A 225 -11.09 1.84 -5.12
N ARG A 226 -12.00 0.95 -5.51
CA ARG A 226 -13.30 0.73 -4.87
C ARG A 226 -13.27 -0.40 -3.82
N LEU A 227 -12.28 -1.28 -3.88
CA LEU A 227 -12.16 -2.48 -3.04
C LEU A 227 -11.17 -2.31 -1.88
N VAL A 228 -10.19 -1.43 -2.03
CA VAL A 228 -9.17 -1.19 -1.01
C VAL A 228 -9.74 -0.53 0.26
N PRO A 229 -9.11 -0.71 1.44
CA PRO A 229 -9.57 -0.11 2.68
C PRO A 229 -9.68 1.43 2.60
N ARG A 230 -10.83 1.95 3.02
CA ARG A 230 -11.07 3.40 3.09
C ARG A 230 -10.16 4.08 4.11
N ALA A 231 -9.81 5.34 3.88
CA ALA A 231 -9.04 6.15 4.82
C ALA A 231 -9.80 6.31 6.14
N VAL A 232 -9.06 6.47 7.25
CA VAL A 232 -9.63 6.90 8.53
C VAL A 232 -9.67 8.42 8.53
N ILE A 233 -10.86 9.00 8.68
CA ILE A 233 -11.05 10.44 8.73
C ILE A 233 -11.62 10.82 10.09
N ASP A 234 -10.95 11.76 10.75
CA ASP A 234 -11.40 12.45 11.96
C ASP A 234 -11.50 13.93 11.63
N ALA A 235 -12.73 14.38 11.35
CA ALA A 235 -13.00 15.74 10.89
C ALA A 235 -13.83 16.49 11.93
N THR A 236 -13.29 17.61 12.40
CA THR A 236 -14.05 18.67 13.06
C THR A 236 -14.73 19.52 11.99
N ALA A 237 -16.06 19.39 11.85
CA ALA A 237 -16.82 20.07 10.80
C ALA A 237 -16.40 21.53 10.57
N GLY A 238 -15.73 21.79 9.43
CA GLY A 238 -15.39 23.13 8.96
C GLY A 238 -13.94 23.61 9.19
N ALA A 239 -12.99 22.75 9.58
CA ALA A 239 -11.58 23.16 9.65
C ALA A 239 -11.00 23.41 8.25
N ALA A 240 -10.45 24.59 7.99
CA ALA A 240 -9.78 24.90 6.72
C ALA A 240 -8.44 24.15 6.53
N THR A 241 -7.88 23.63 7.63
CA THR A 241 -6.58 22.96 7.70
C THR A 241 -6.76 21.49 8.05
N GLY A 242 -6.12 20.60 7.28
CA GLY A 242 -6.07 19.17 7.55
C GLY A 242 -4.64 18.65 7.72
N ILE A 243 -4.50 17.50 8.37
CA ILE A 243 -3.30 16.68 8.45
C ILE A 243 -3.54 15.40 7.65
N VAL A 244 -2.57 14.98 6.84
CA VAL A 244 -2.59 13.74 6.06
C VAL A 244 -1.36 12.92 6.41
N SER A 245 -1.55 11.62 6.68
CA SER A 245 -0.43 10.71 6.99
C SER A 245 -0.77 9.26 6.70
N VAL A 246 0.19 8.37 6.96
CA VAL A 246 0.10 6.90 6.86
C VAL A 246 0.78 6.24 8.05
N GLY A 247 0.44 4.97 8.29
CA GLY A 247 1.21 4.09 9.18
C GLY A 247 1.32 4.53 10.64
N SER A 248 2.47 4.26 11.25
CA SER A 248 2.78 4.47 12.68
C SER A 248 2.65 5.92 13.17
N CYS A 249 2.54 6.90 12.27
CA CYS A 249 2.37 8.31 12.64
C CYS A 249 1.03 8.60 13.36
N ASP A 250 0.04 7.69 13.28
CA ASP A 250 -1.33 7.88 13.80
C ASP A 250 -1.35 8.33 15.27
N GLY A 251 -0.60 7.67 16.15
CA GLY A 251 -0.58 7.99 17.58
C GLY A 251 -0.05 9.39 17.87
N ALA A 252 1.10 9.73 17.29
CA ALA A 252 1.74 11.04 17.46
C ALA A 252 0.88 12.18 16.90
N ILE A 253 0.18 11.94 15.78
CA ILE A 253 -0.72 12.92 15.17
C ILE A 253 -1.94 13.15 16.05
N ARG A 254 -2.59 12.09 16.56
CA ARG A 254 -3.74 12.25 17.47
C ARG A 254 -3.39 13.07 18.70
N GLU A 255 -2.25 12.80 19.31
CA GLU A 255 -1.76 13.60 20.44
C GLU A 255 -1.47 15.04 20.04
N ALA A 256 -0.85 15.27 18.88
CA ALA A 256 -0.59 16.62 18.35
C ALA A 256 -1.89 17.40 18.12
N ILE A 257 -2.94 16.76 17.60
CA ILE A 257 -4.26 17.36 17.40
C ILE A 257 -4.87 17.80 18.74
N ASP A 258 -4.80 16.95 19.78
CA ASP A 258 -5.26 17.31 21.12
C ASP A 258 -4.49 18.52 21.70
N VAL A 259 -3.18 18.59 21.46
CA VAL A 259 -2.36 19.74 21.86
C VAL A 259 -2.75 21.00 21.09
N LEU A 260 -2.92 20.93 19.77
CA LEU A 260 -3.33 22.06 18.92
C LEU A 260 -4.73 22.56 19.31
N LYS A 261 -5.67 21.65 19.57
CA LYS A 261 -7.02 21.97 20.04
C LYS A 261 -7.02 22.73 21.36
N ARG A 262 -6.17 22.34 22.32
CA ARG A 262 -5.98 23.10 23.58
C ARG A 262 -5.42 24.50 23.37
N ARG A 263 -4.76 24.76 22.24
CA ARG A 263 -4.28 26.09 21.83
C ARG A 263 -5.29 26.86 20.95
N GLY A 264 -6.50 26.32 20.76
CA GLY A 264 -7.53 26.94 19.93
C GLY A 264 -7.37 26.73 18.43
N ILE A 265 -6.48 25.83 18.00
CA ILE A 265 -6.24 25.51 16.59
C ILE A 265 -6.97 24.22 16.25
N GLY A 266 -8.04 24.33 15.46
CA GLY A 266 -8.76 23.18 14.90
C GLY A 266 -8.10 22.66 13.63
N VAL A 267 -7.86 21.35 13.58
CA VAL A 267 -7.33 20.67 12.39
C VAL A 267 -8.07 19.35 12.21
N ASP A 268 -8.38 19.03 10.96
CA ASP A 268 -8.94 17.73 10.58
C ASP A 268 -7.80 16.74 10.30
N TYR A 269 -8.09 15.45 10.35
CA TYR A 269 -7.10 14.41 10.12
C TYR A 269 -7.61 13.31 9.20
N MET A 270 -6.77 12.95 8.23
CA MET A 270 -6.93 11.77 7.40
C MET A 270 -5.71 10.88 7.51
N ARG A 271 -5.92 9.63 7.92
CA ARG A 271 -4.93 8.56 7.74
C ARG A 271 -5.27 7.74 6.52
N VAL A 272 -4.40 7.80 5.53
CA VAL A 272 -4.49 6.93 4.35
C VAL A 272 -4.15 5.50 4.76
N ARG A 273 -5.00 4.55 4.36
CA ARG A 273 -4.83 3.12 4.66
C ARG A 273 -4.39 2.28 3.48
N SER A 274 -4.47 2.82 2.25
CA SER A 274 -4.07 2.09 1.06
C SER A 274 -3.72 2.99 -0.12
N PHE A 275 -2.94 2.43 -1.04
CA PHE A 275 -2.77 2.85 -2.43
C PHE A 275 -3.32 1.73 -3.35
N PRO A 276 -4.12 2.00 -4.39
CA PRO A 276 -4.53 3.32 -4.86
C PRO A 276 -5.39 4.09 -3.86
N PHE A 277 -5.45 5.41 -4.02
CA PHE A 277 -6.32 6.27 -3.22
C PHE A 277 -7.79 6.10 -3.62
N SER A 278 -8.64 5.94 -2.61
CA SER A 278 -10.08 5.83 -2.75
C SER A 278 -10.76 7.22 -2.73
N GLU A 279 -12.02 7.29 -3.16
CA GLU A 279 -12.77 8.56 -3.32
C GLU A 279 -12.84 9.45 -2.07
N ASP A 280 -12.82 8.86 -0.89
CA ASP A 280 -12.76 9.56 0.39
C ASP A 280 -11.46 10.34 0.59
N VAL A 281 -10.35 9.88 0.00
CA VAL A 281 -9.09 10.64 -0.04
C VAL A 281 -9.27 11.89 -0.89
N GLU A 282 -9.79 11.75 -2.11
CA GLU A 282 -10.07 12.89 -3.01
C GLU A 282 -10.98 13.93 -2.34
N ARG A 283 -12.06 13.47 -1.71
CA ARG A 283 -13.01 14.34 -1.01
C ARG A 283 -12.36 15.08 0.15
N PHE A 284 -11.52 14.42 0.94
CA PHE A 284 -10.79 15.06 2.03
C PHE A 284 -9.83 16.12 1.47
N LEU A 285 -9.05 15.81 0.44
CA LEU A 285 -8.11 16.75 -0.15
C LEU A 285 -8.81 17.98 -0.75
N ALA A 286 -9.97 17.79 -1.39
CA ALA A 286 -10.76 18.86 -1.98
C ALA A 286 -11.38 19.80 -0.92
N ALA A 287 -11.77 19.26 0.24
CA ALA A 287 -12.46 20.00 1.30
C ALA A 287 -11.57 20.99 2.08
N HIS A 288 -10.24 20.91 1.95
CA HIS A 288 -9.30 21.72 2.72
C HIS A 288 -8.55 22.73 1.85
N GLU A 289 -8.23 23.88 2.45
CA GLU A 289 -7.40 24.91 1.82
C GLU A 289 -5.90 24.64 2.02
N ARG A 290 -5.56 24.05 3.17
CA ARG A 290 -4.18 23.71 3.55
C ARG A 290 -4.13 22.29 4.14
N LEU A 291 -3.15 21.51 3.70
CA LEU A 291 -2.96 20.13 4.13
C LEU A 291 -1.52 19.90 4.55
N PHE A 292 -1.28 19.60 5.81
CA PHE A 292 0.03 19.15 6.29
C PHE A 292 0.19 17.66 6.03
N VAL A 293 1.14 17.29 5.16
CA VAL A 293 1.49 15.89 4.90
C VAL A 293 2.62 15.51 5.85
N VAL A 294 2.29 14.70 6.86
CA VAL A 294 3.21 14.22 7.88
C VAL A 294 3.70 12.84 7.46
N GLU A 295 5.01 12.68 7.28
CA GLU A 295 5.58 11.42 6.82
C GLU A 295 7.01 11.22 7.32
N GLN A 296 7.37 9.95 7.53
CA GLN A 296 8.68 9.57 8.04
C GLN A 296 9.69 9.27 6.93
N ASN A 297 9.91 10.22 6.03
CA ASN A 297 10.96 10.16 5.00
C ASN A 297 11.43 11.57 4.61
N ARG A 298 12.58 11.66 3.93
CA ARG A 298 13.17 12.95 3.52
C ARG A 298 12.50 13.57 2.29
N ASP A 299 11.98 12.75 1.38
CA ASP A 299 11.67 13.18 0.00
C ASP A 299 10.17 13.42 -0.25
N ALA A 300 9.37 13.42 0.82
CA ALA A 300 7.93 13.66 0.77
C ALA A 300 7.19 12.69 -0.18
N GLN A 301 7.43 11.39 -0.02
CA GLN A 301 6.90 10.36 -0.92
C GLN A 301 5.38 10.28 -0.94
N LEU A 302 4.70 10.35 0.21
CA LEU A 302 3.25 10.38 0.27
C LEU A 302 2.71 11.63 -0.42
N ARG A 303 3.30 12.79 -0.16
CA ARG A 303 2.93 14.04 -0.86
C ARG A 303 3.08 13.89 -2.38
N SER A 304 4.15 13.23 -2.82
CA SER A 304 4.41 13.01 -4.25
C SER A 304 3.35 12.08 -4.85
N LEU A 305 3.01 10.97 -4.19
CA LEU A 305 1.93 10.08 -4.61
C LEU A 305 0.60 10.83 -4.69
N LEU A 306 0.22 11.59 -3.67
CA LEU A 306 -1.01 12.39 -3.67
C LEU A 306 -1.04 13.36 -4.86
N THR A 307 0.08 14.01 -5.16
CA THR A 307 0.18 14.94 -6.30
C THR A 307 0.03 14.22 -7.65
N LEU A 308 0.54 12.99 -7.78
CA LEU A 308 0.53 12.23 -9.03
C LEU A 308 -0.80 11.51 -9.29
N GLU A 309 -1.47 11.06 -8.22
CA GLU A 309 -2.57 10.09 -8.31
C GLU A 309 -3.93 10.65 -7.85
N THR A 310 -3.99 11.95 -7.56
CA THR A 310 -5.24 12.66 -7.20
C THR A 310 -5.35 14.01 -7.91
N ALA A 311 -6.51 14.66 -7.79
CA ALA A 311 -6.73 16.00 -8.34
C ALA A 311 -6.23 17.14 -7.44
N VAL A 312 -5.54 16.85 -6.33
CA VAL A 312 -5.14 17.88 -5.35
C VAL A 312 -4.13 18.87 -5.94
N GLU A 313 -4.36 20.15 -5.68
CA GLU A 313 -3.39 21.18 -6.01
C GLU A 313 -2.16 21.07 -5.10
N LYS A 314 -0.97 20.90 -5.72
CA LYS A 314 0.31 20.81 -5.00
C LYS A 314 0.57 22.00 -4.06
N SER A 315 0.00 23.18 -4.37
CA SER A 315 0.07 24.40 -3.58
C SER A 315 -0.64 24.30 -2.22
N LYS A 316 -1.56 23.35 -2.04
CA LYS A 316 -2.25 23.10 -0.76
C LYS A 316 -1.43 22.23 0.20
N LEU A 317 -0.52 21.42 -0.34
CA LEU A 317 0.24 20.42 0.43
C LEU A 317 1.49 21.05 1.07
N ARG A 318 1.65 20.90 2.39
CA ARG A 318 2.81 21.33 3.19
C ARG A 318 3.45 20.11 3.83
N SER A 319 4.71 19.84 3.55
CA SER A 319 5.39 18.66 4.09
C SER A 319 5.92 18.90 5.51
N LEU A 320 5.69 17.94 6.40
CA LEU A 320 6.34 17.82 7.71
C LEU A 320 7.10 16.50 7.74
N LEU A 321 8.42 16.59 7.57
CA LEU A 321 9.28 15.45 7.24
C LEU A 321 10.15 15.05 8.43
N HIS A 322 9.99 13.81 8.92
CA HIS A 322 10.79 13.27 10.02
C HIS A 322 11.61 12.06 9.56
N TYR A 323 12.94 12.16 9.53
CA TYR A 323 13.80 11.11 8.95
C TYR A 323 15.06 10.85 9.79
N SER A 324 14.96 11.01 11.11
CA SER A 324 16.07 10.77 12.04
C SER A 324 16.31 9.28 12.36
N GLY A 325 15.47 8.38 11.84
CA GLY A 325 15.47 6.95 12.19
C GLY A 325 14.72 6.61 13.49
N LEU A 326 14.10 7.61 14.13
CA LEU A 326 13.28 7.45 15.32
C LEU A 326 11.79 7.64 14.97
N PRO A 327 10.87 7.06 15.76
CA PRO A 327 9.46 7.39 15.65
C PRO A 327 9.21 8.90 15.78
N ILE A 328 8.30 9.41 14.98
CA ILE A 328 7.88 10.82 15.02
C ILE A 328 7.18 11.13 16.35
N SER A 329 7.45 12.32 16.89
CA SER A 329 6.83 12.79 18.14
C SER A 329 5.72 13.80 17.87
N SER A 330 4.75 13.87 18.78
CA SER A 330 3.68 14.88 18.75
C SER A 330 4.24 16.32 18.75
N SER A 331 5.32 16.55 19.51
CA SER A 331 5.96 17.86 19.64
C SER A 331 6.57 18.37 18.32
N PHE A 332 7.15 17.48 17.50
CA PHE A 332 7.64 17.83 16.17
C PHE A 332 6.50 18.29 15.27
N ILE A 333 5.37 17.58 15.28
CA ILE A 333 4.19 17.90 14.46
C ILE A 333 3.59 19.24 14.90
N VAL A 334 3.39 19.44 16.20
CA VAL A 334 2.86 20.69 16.76
C VAL A 334 3.75 21.88 16.38
N ALA A 335 5.07 21.74 16.54
CA ALA A 335 6.02 22.79 16.19
C ALA A 335 5.97 23.14 14.68
N GLY A 336 5.90 22.12 13.82
CA GLY A 336 5.80 22.30 12.37
C GLY A 336 4.51 23.00 11.94
N VAL A 337 3.37 22.61 12.51
CA VAL A 337 2.07 23.26 12.23
C VAL A 337 2.09 24.72 12.69
N LEU A 338 2.56 25.00 13.92
CA LEU A 338 2.61 26.36 14.45
C LEU A 338 3.56 27.27 13.67
N ALA A 339 4.71 26.75 13.23
CA ALA A 339 5.66 27.55 12.45
C ALA A 339 5.05 28.09 11.14
N GLU A 340 4.18 27.31 10.51
CA GLU A 340 3.48 27.69 9.27
C GLU A 340 2.24 28.58 9.54
N LEU A 341 1.50 28.33 10.62
CA LEU A 341 0.28 29.08 10.95
C LEU A 341 0.56 30.43 11.63
N GLU A 342 1.64 30.53 12.42
CA GLU A 342 2.00 31.71 13.21
C GLU A 342 3.42 32.22 12.89
N PRO A 343 3.77 32.51 11.62
CA PRO A 343 5.15 32.84 11.23
C PRO A 343 5.71 34.11 11.90
N ARG A 344 4.86 34.95 12.50
CA ARG A 344 5.26 36.21 13.14
C ARG A 344 5.68 36.11 14.61
N GLN A 345 5.42 35.01 15.32
CA GLN A 345 5.77 34.88 16.75
C GLN A 345 7.18 34.30 16.99
N LEU A 346 7.76 33.56 16.04
CA LEU A 346 9.10 32.99 16.18
C LEU A 346 10.24 33.96 15.84
N ALA A 347 10.01 34.94 14.95
CA ALA A 347 10.99 35.96 14.61
C ALA A 347 11.30 36.92 15.78
N THR A 348 10.37 37.10 16.72
CA THR A 348 10.56 37.94 17.92
C THR A 348 11.30 37.22 19.04
N ALA A 349 11.33 35.88 19.07
CA ALA A 349 12.09 35.11 20.06
C ALA A 349 13.60 35.08 19.78
N GLN A 350 14.00 35.05 18.50
CA GLN A 350 15.43 35.10 18.12
C GLN A 350 16.03 36.52 18.11
N GLY A 351 15.19 37.57 18.02
CA GLY A 351 15.62 38.96 18.14
C GLY A 351 15.88 39.43 19.57
N ALA A 352 15.38 38.71 20.58
CA ALA A 352 15.47 39.13 21.99
C ALA A 352 16.74 38.66 22.73
N THR A 353 17.51 37.72 22.17
CA THR A 353 18.74 37.19 22.80
C THR A 353 20.03 37.82 22.27
N GLY A 354 19.97 38.71 21.28
CA GLY A 354 21.15 39.31 20.63
C GLY A 354 21.62 40.65 21.19
N GLY A 355 21.04 41.15 22.28
CA GLY A 355 21.30 42.50 22.78
C GLY A 355 21.60 42.55 24.27
N ARG A 356 22.75 42.02 24.70
CA ARG A 356 23.45 42.39 25.95
C ARG A 356 24.85 41.77 26.02
N SER A 357 25.83 42.48 25.46
CA SER A 357 27.20 42.49 25.95
C SER A 357 27.82 43.83 25.55
N GLY A 358 28.01 44.69 26.55
CA GLY A 358 28.92 45.84 26.46
C GLY A 358 30.36 45.41 26.63
#